data_AF-A0A4R4XM55-F1
#
_entry.id   AF-A0A4R4XM55-F1
#
_cell.length_a   1.000
_cell.length_b   1.000
_cell.length_c   1.000
_cell.angle_alpha   90.00
_cell.angle_beta   90.00
_cell.angle_gamma   90.00
#
_symmetry.space_group_name_H-M   'P 1'
#
loop_
_entity.id
_entity.type
_entity.pdbx_description
1 polymer ?
#
loop_
_entity_poly.entity_id
_entity_poly.type
_entity_poly.pdbx_seq_one_letter_code
_entity_poly.pdbx_strand_id
1 'polypeptide(L)'
;MTKATTSKTANCRRCHALLTNPRHVAERITPHCRRKEREEAAQRAARHEAAVTAAVDAVDTTAFKDPQAAKDKAVQLILDEAIVPTRFPGVYLANSSDGVSTYLTDTVENSCTCPAGTRLGRCNHKVAGAALDLLEDNVLGLAA
;
A
#
# COMPACT_ATOMS: atom_id res chain seq x y z
N MET A 1 -1.11 -39.23 43.61
CA MET A 1 -1.53 -37.82 43.71
C MET A 1 -1.34 -37.16 42.35
N THR A 2 -2.41 -36.96 41.60
CA THR A 2 -2.37 -36.30 40.28
C THR A 2 -2.27 -34.79 40.48
N LYS A 3 -1.17 -34.19 40.02
CA LYS A 3 -0.95 -32.74 40.09
C LYS A 3 -1.93 -32.06 39.14
N ALA A 4 -2.80 -31.20 39.66
CA ALA A 4 -3.71 -30.40 38.85
C ALA A 4 -2.87 -29.48 37.94
N THR A 5 -2.90 -29.75 36.64
CA THR A 5 -2.26 -28.89 35.64
C THR A 5 -3.06 -27.60 35.57
N THR A 6 -2.51 -26.50 36.12
CA THR A 6 -3.10 -25.18 35.92
C THR A 6 -3.10 -24.89 34.42
N SER A 7 -4.28 -24.63 33.85
CA SER A 7 -4.38 -24.15 32.49
C SER A 7 -3.57 -22.86 32.41
N LYS A 8 -2.59 -22.81 31.50
CA LYS A 8 -1.81 -21.59 31.25
C LYS A 8 -2.82 -20.51 30.87
N THR A 9 -3.01 -19.52 31.73
CA THR A 9 -3.81 -18.34 31.44
C THR A 9 -2.91 -17.29 30.81
N ALA A 10 -3.49 -16.46 29.93
CA ALA A 10 -2.83 -15.31 29.33
C ALA A 10 -3.81 -14.15 29.28
N ASN A 11 -3.31 -12.93 29.04
CA ASN A 11 -4.18 -11.78 28.82
C ASN A 11 -4.28 -11.47 27.32
N CYS A 12 -5.43 -10.95 26.90
CA CYS A 12 -5.61 -10.41 25.55
C CYS A 12 -4.61 -9.29 25.31
N ARG A 13 -3.85 -9.36 24.20
CA ARG A 13 -2.86 -8.33 23.84
C ARG A 13 -3.44 -6.94 23.60
N ARG A 14 -4.76 -6.84 23.45
CA ARG A 14 -5.47 -5.60 23.10
C ARG A 14 -6.32 -5.03 24.23
N CYS A 15 -7.16 -5.86 24.85
CA CYS A 15 -8.06 -5.41 25.93
C CYS A 15 -7.65 -5.90 27.32
N HIS A 16 -6.53 -6.63 27.43
CA HIS A 16 -6.00 -7.20 28.68
C HIS A 16 -6.93 -8.15 29.44
N ALA A 17 -8.09 -8.52 28.90
CA ALA A 17 -8.99 -9.50 29.48
C ALA A 17 -8.29 -10.87 29.65
N LEU A 18 -8.57 -11.55 30.77
CA LEU A 18 -8.06 -12.89 31.05
C LEU A 18 -8.59 -13.91 30.04
N LEU A 19 -7.69 -14.70 29.48
CA LEU A 19 -7.96 -15.76 28.51
C LEU A 19 -7.87 -17.12 29.20
N THR A 20 -8.95 -17.88 29.11
CA THR A 20 -9.07 -19.21 29.70
C THR A 20 -9.20 -20.32 28.64
N ASN A 21 -9.65 -19.99 27.44
CA ASN A 21 -9.72 -20.92 26.32
C ASN A 21 -8.31 -21.13 25.73
N PRO A 22 -7.80 -22.38 25.63
CA PRO A 22 -6.46 -22.67 25.11
C PRO A 22 -6.17 -22.05 23.74
N ARG A 23 -7.16 -21.96 22.85
CA ARG A 23 -7.02 -21.32 21.53
C ARG A 23 -6.69 -19.83 21.67
N HIS A 24 -7.45 -19.11 22.50
CA HIS A 24 -7.23 -17.68 22.71
C HIS A 24 -5.93 -17.43 23.47
N VAL A 25 -5.57 -18.31 24.41
CA VAL A 25 -4.28 -18.26 25.10
C VAL A 25 -3.13 -18.38 24.09
N ALA A 26 -3.20 -19.33 23.15
CA ALA A 26 -2.18 -19.51 22.11
C ALA A 26 -2.10 -18.30 21.16
N GLU A 27 -3.24 -17.76 20.74
CA GLU A 27 -3.33 -16.61 19.84
C GLU A 27 -3.14 -15.25 20.54
N ARG A 28 -3.16 -15.22 21.88
CA ARG A 28 -3.12 -14.03 22.76
C ARG A 28 -4.15 -12.95 22.43
N ILE A 29 -5.34 -13.32 21.94
CA ILE A 29 -6.39 -12.36 21.58
C ILE A 29 -7.80 -12.93 21.76
N THR A 30 -8.76 -12.09 22.16
CA THR A 30 -10.18 -12.47 22.21
C THR A 30 -10.81 -12.43 20.81
N PRO A 31 -11.91 -13.18 20.56
CA PRO A 31 -12.66 -13.12 19.30
C PRO A 31 -13.16 -11.71 18.98
N HIS A 32 -13.61 -10.96 19.99
CA HIS A 32 -14.07 -9.58 19.84
C HIS A 32 -12.94 -8.65 19.38
N CYS A 33 -11.77 -8.70 20.03
CA CYS A 33 -10.62 -7.90 19.63
C CYS A 33 -10.10 -8.30 18.25
N ARG A 34 -10.09 -9.60 17.91
CA ARG A 34 -9.73 -10.08 16.56
C ARG A 34 -10.68 -9.53 15.49
N ARG A 35 -11.99 -9.50 15.77
CA ARG A 35 -12.97 -8.91 14.84
C ARG A 35 -12.69 -7.43 14.63
N LYS A 36 -12.46 -6.67 15.70
CA LYS A 36 -12.08 -5.25 15.63
C LYS A 36 -10.81 -5.03 14.82
N GLU A 37 -9.77 -5.84 15.02
CA GLU A 37 -8.53 -5.74 14.24
C GLU A 37 -8.77 -5.95 12.74
N ARG A 38 -9.66 -6.87 12.35
CA ARG A 38 -10.04 -7.07 10.95
C ARG A 38 -10.85 -5.91 10.40
N GLU A 39 -11.82 -5.39 11.16
CA GLU A 39 -12.62 -4.22 10.79
C GLU A 39 -11.72 -3.00 10.55
N GLU A 40 -10.79 -2.73 11.47
CA GLU A 40 -9.83 -1.64 11.33
C GLU A 40 -8.85 -1.85 10.18
N ALA A 41 -8.39 -3.08 9.94
CA ALA A 41 -7.55 -3.39 8.79
C ALA A 41 -8.30 -3.15 7.47
N ALA A 42 -9.56 -3.58 7.38
CA ALA A 42 -10.40 -3.33 6.20
C ALA A 42 -10.65 -1.82 5.99
N GLN A 43 -10.92 -1.07 7.06
CA GLN A 43 -11.08 0.38 7.00
C GLN A 43 -9.79 1.08 6.55
N ARG A 44 -8.62 0.64 7.05
CA ARG A 44 -7.33 1.18 6.59
C ARG A 44 -7.10 0.89 5.11
N ALA A 45 -7.37 -0.34 4.66
CA ALA A 45 -7.24 -0.71 3.25
C ALA A 45 -8.15 0.14 2.34
N ALA A 46 -9.42 0.31 2.73
CA ALA A 46 -10.36 1.13 1.97
C ALA A 46 -9.95 2.61 1.91
N ARG A 47 -9.42 3.17 3.01
CA ARG A 47 -8.90 4.54 3.02
C ARG A 47 -7.66 4.69 2.15
N HIS A 48 -6.76 3.69 2.17
CA HIS A 48 -5.58 3.67 1.33
C HIS A 48 -5.96 3.65 -0.16
N GLU A 49 -6.85 2.74 -0.55
CA GLU A 49 -7.36 2.65 -1.91
C GLU A 49 -8.01 3.96 -2.38
N ALA A 50 -8.86 4.57 -1.56
CA ALA A 50 -9.46 5.87 -1.87
C ALA A 50 -8.43 6.99 -2.03
N ALA A 51 -7.39 7.02 -1.19
CA ALA A 51 -6.32 8.00 -1.27
C ALA A 51 -5.49 7.83 -2.56
N VAL A 52 -5.15 6.58 -2.92
CA VAL A 52 -4.45 6.26 -4.17
C VAL A 52 -5.26 6.71 -5.38
N THR A 53 -6.55 6.38 -5.43
CA THR A 53 -7.43 6.80 -6.53
C THR A 53 -7.49 8.31 -6.65
N ALA A 54 -7.67 9.03 -5.53
CA ALA A 54 -7.71 10.49 -5.53
C ALA A 54 -6.39 11.12 -6.00
N ALA A 55 -5.24 10.57 -5.57
CA ALA A 55 -3.93 11.04 -5.98
C ALA A 55 -3.70 10.84 -7.49
N VAL A 56 -4.04 9.65 -8.01
CA VAL A 56 -3.96 9.37 -9.46
C VAL A 56 -4.91 10.26 -10.26
N ASP A 57 -6.10 10.55 -9.74
CA ASP A 57 -7.07 11.40 -10.42
C ASP A 57 -6.61 12.86 -10.57
N ALA A 58 -5.76 13.33 -9.65
CA ALA A 58 -5.16 14.66 -9.66
C ALA A 58 -3.99 14.80 -10.66
N VAL A 59 -3.45 13.71 -11.20
CA VAL A 59 -2.35 13.75 -12.17
C VAL A 59 -2.87 14.10 -13.57
N ASP A 60 -2.18 15.01 -14.27
CA ASP A 60 -2.50 15.36 -15.66
C ASP A 60 -2.22 14.20 -16.62
N THR A 61 -3.29 13.66 -17.19
CA THR A 61 -3.27 12.58 -18.18
C THR A 61 -3.79 13.01 -19.56
N THR A 62 -3.88 14.31 -19.84
CA THR A 62 -4.42 14.83 -21.11
C THR A 62 -3.63 14.39 -22.36
N ALA A 63 -2.35 14.06 -22.20
CA ALA A 63 -1.50 13.56 -23.28
C ALA A 63 -1.77 12.09 -23.68
N PHE A 64 -2.57 11.35 -22.91
CA PHE A 64 -2.90 9.95 -23.20
C PHE A 64 -4.07 9.86 -24.17
N LYS A 65 -3.99 8.89 -25.11
CA LYS A 65 -5.13 8.57 -25.98
C LYS A 65 -6.34 8.08 -25.18
N ASP A 66 -6.06 7.32 -24.12
CA ASP A 66 -7.05 6.82 -23.18
C ASP A 66 -6.59 7.19 -21.76
N PRO A 67 -7.02 8.36 -21.25
CA PRO A 67 -6.65 8.82 -19.91
C PRO A 67 -7.11 7.86 -18.81
N GLN A 68 -8.29 7.26 -18.93
CA GLN A 68 -8.83 6.38 -17.90
C GLN A 68 -8.02 5.09 -17.81
N ALA A 69 -7.69 4.46 -18.94
CA ALA A 69 -6.85 3.26 -18.93
C ALA A 69 -5.44 3.53 -18.39
N ALA A 70 -4.91 4.75 -18.52
CA ALA A 70 -3.65 5.14 -17.91
C ALA A 70 -3.76 5.25 -16.38
N LYS A 71 -4.84 5.87 -15.90
CA LYS A 71 -5.17 5.99 -14.47
C LYS A 71 -5.41 4.63 -13.82
N ASP A 72 -6.23 3.77 -14.42
CA ASP A 72 -6.53 2.44 -13.88
C ASP A 72 -5.25 1.62 -13.68
N LYS A 73 -4.33 1.67 -14.65
CA LYS A 73 -3.02 1.00 -14.52
C LYS A 73 -2.11 1.65 -13.48
N ALA A 74 -2.18 2.97 -13.30
CA ALA A 74 -1.41 3.66 -12.27
C ALA A 74 -1.90 3.28 -10.86
N VAL A 75 -3.22 3.24 -10.66
CA VAL A 75 -3.84 2.73 -9.43
C VAL A 75 -3.38 1.29 -9.18
N GLN A 76 -3.46 0.43 -10.19
CA GLN A 76 -3.02 -0.96 -10.07
C GLN A 76 -1.54 -1.06 -9.66
N LEU A 77 -0.65 -0.29 -10.32
CA LEU A 77 0.77 -0.30 -9.99
C LEU A 77 1.04 0.01 -8.51
N ILE A 78 0.33 1.00 -7.95
CA ILE A 78 0.50 1.43 -6.56
C ILE A 78 -0.10 0.40 -5.59
N LEU A 79 -1.33 -0.07 -5.84
CA LEU A 79 -2.02 -1.01 -4.95
C LEU A 79 -1.40 -2.41 -4.94
N ASP A 80 -0.83 -2.84 -6.07
CA ASP A 80 -0.12 -4.12 -6.18
C ASP A 80 1.33 -4.04 -5.67
N GLU A 81 1.77 -2.88 -5.16
CA GLU A 81 3.17 -2.58 -4.79
C GLU A 81 4.15 -2.88 -5.95
N ALA A 82 3.67 -2.79 -7.20
CA ALA A 82 4.45 -2.99 -8.40
C ALA A 82 5.25 -1.74 -8.80
N ILE A 83 5.06 -0.62 -8.11
CA ILE A 83 5.94 0.54 -8.11
C ILE A 83 6.20 0.97 -6.68
N VAL A 84 7.47 1.16 -6.32
CA VAL A 84 7.88 1.48 -4.94
C VAL A 84 8.89 2.62 -4.92
N PRO A 85 8.89 3.45 -3.86
CA PRO A 85 9.91 4.48 -3.69
C PRO A 85 11.29 3.84 -3.52
N THR A 86 12.30 4.50 -4.06
CA THR A 86 13.69 4.16 -3.77
C THR A 86 14.23 5.01 -2.63
N ARG A 87 15.52 4.87 -2.30
CA ARG A 87 16.18 5.78 -1.34
C ARG A 87 16.32 7.22 -1.84
N PHE A 88 16.08 7.47 -3.12
CA PHE A 88 16.21 8.79 -3.73
C PHE A 88 14.82 9.40 -3.91
N PRO A 89 14.53 10.56 -3.30
CA PRO A 89 13.24 11.24 -3.45
C PRO A 89 12.87 11.47 -4.92
N GLY A 90 11.60 11.27 -5.27
CA GLY A 90 11.12 11.39 -6.65
C GLY A 90 11.58 10.27 -7.60
N VAL A 91 12.32 9.26 -7.11
CA VAL A 91 12.77 8.12 -7.92
C VAL A 91 12.10 6.85 -7.43
N TYR A 92 11.40 6.19 -8.35
CA TYR A 92 10.60 5.01 -8.12
C TYR A 92 11.08 3.84 -8.98
N LEU A 93 11.05 2.63 -8.41
CA LEU A 93 11.32 1.39 -9.11
C LEU A 93 10.00 0.69 -9.40
N ALA A 94 9.69 0.48 -10.68
CA ALA A 94 8.51 -0.24 -11.13
C ALA A 94 8.89 -1.62 -11.68
N ASN A 95 8.14 -2.65 -11.31
CA ASN A 95 8.20 -3.97 -11.90
C ASN A 95 7.24 -4.06 -13.08
N SER A 96 7.71 -4.65 -14.18
CA SER A 96 6.87 -4.96 -15.31
C SER A 96 5.94 -6.13 -15.00
N SER A 97 4.80 -6.19 -15.70
CA SER A 97 3.85 -7.30 -15.61
C SER A 97 4.43 -8.64 -16.07
N ASP A 98 5.61 -8.66 -16.72
CA ASP A 98 6.34 -9.88 -17.06
C ASP A 98 7.05 -10.52 -15.85
N GLY A 99 7.13 -9.82 -14.71
CA GLY A 99 7.78 -10.27 -13.48
C GLY A 99 9.30 -10.30 -13.53
N VAL A 100 9.93 -9.78 -14.60
CA VAL A 100 11.37 -9.85 -14.83
C VAL A 100 11.98 -8.47 -15.06
N SER A 101 11.32 -7.64 -15.86
CA SER A 101 11.83 -6.33 -16.23
C SER A 101 11.52 -5.30 -15.14
N THR A 102 12.47 -4.43 -14.84
CA THR A 102 12.26 -3.28 -13.95
C THR A 102 12.54 -1.97 -14.67
N TYR A 103 11.82 -0.93 -14.27
CA TYR A 103 11.92 0.40 -14.85
C TYR A 103 12.09 1.44 -13.75
N LEU A 104 12.98 2.39 -13.98
CA LEU A 104 13.14 3.55 -13.12
C LEU A 104 12.24 4.65 -13.64
N THR A 105 11.49 5.27 -12.73
CA THR A 105 10.68 6.46 -12.96
C THR A 105 11.25 7.56 -12.11
N ASP A 106 11.65 8.65 -12.74
CA ASP A 106 12.17 9.86 -12.11
C ASP A 106 11.16 10.97 -12.35
N THR A 107 10.48 11.42 -11.30
CA THR A 107 9.45 12.45 -11.39
C THR A 107 10.04 13.85 -11.48
N VAL A 108 11.25 14.06 -10.95
CA VAL A 108 11.98 15.33 -11.02
C VAL A 108 12.42 15.63 -12.45
N GLU A 109 13.05 14.65 -13.10
CA GLU A 109 13.46 14.74 -14.51
C GLU A 109 12.31 14.41 -15.48
N ASN A 110 11.12 14.08 -14.95
CA ASN A 110 9.95 13.68 -15.70
C ASN A 110 10.26 12.56 -16.73
N SER A 111 11.03 11.55 -16.31
CA SER A 111 11.57 10.50 -17.17
C SER A 111 11.21 9.10 -16.68
N CYS A 112 11.18 8.13 -17.59
CA CYS A 112 10.97 6.72 -17.24
C CYS A 112 11.69 5.80 -18.24
N THR A 113 12.39 4.78 -17.74
CA THR A 113 13.19 3.87 -18.56
C THR A 113 12.35 2.80 -19.29
N CYS A 114 11.04 2.75 -19.06
CA CYS A 114 10.17 1.80 -19.76
C CYS A 114 10.07 2.11 -21.28
N PRO A 115 9.72 1.13 -22.13
CA PRO A 115 9.61 1.33 -23.58
C PRO A 115 8.64 2.46 -23.97
N ALA A 116 7.54 2.65 -23.23
CA ALA A 116 6.59 3.72 -23.50
C ALA A 116 7.13 5.09 -23.06
N GLY A 117 7.83 5.16 -21.92
CA GLY A 117 8.47 6.40 -21.44
C GLY A 117 9.54 6.88 -22.40
N THR A 118 10.42 5.97 -22.84
CA THR A 118 11.52 6.28 -23.77
C THR A 118 11.04 6.65 -25.18
N ARG A 119 9.97 6.01 -25.70
CA ARG A 119 9.49 6.24 -27.08
C ARG A 119 8.43 7.33 -27.19
N LEU A 120 7.54 7.45 -26.20
CA LEU A 120 6.36 8.33 -26.26
C LEU A 120 6.44 9.50 -25.27
N GLY A 121 7.41 9.51 -24.36
CA GLY A 121 7.52 10.51 -23.28
C GLY A 121 6.43 10.39 -22.20
N ARG A 122 5.51 9.42 -22.34
CA ARG A 122 4.35 9.21 -21.45
C ARG A 122 4.11 7.73 -21.21
N CYS A 123 3.90 7.38 -19.95
CA CYS A 123 3.60 6.03 -19.51
C CYS A 123 2.84 6.07 -18.18
N ASN A 124 2.14 4.98 -17.86
CA ASN A 124 1.45 4.79 -16.59
C ASN A 124 2.40 4.81 -15.38
N HIS A 125 3.67 4.41 -15.52
CA HIS A 125 4.64 4.52 -14.42
C HIS A 125 4.90 5.98 -14.00
N LYS A 126 4.97 6.91 -14.96
CA LYS A 126 5.10 8.35 -14.64
C LYS A 126 3.86 8.90 -13.94
N VAL A 127 2.67 8.44 -14.34
CA VAL A 127 1.41 8.79 -13.66
C VAL A 127 1.43 8.28 -12.22
N ALA A 128 1.85 7.02 -12.01
CA ALA A 128 1.95 6.43 -10.68
C ALA A 128 3.01 7.12 -9.81
N GLY A 129 4.19 7.42 -10.35
CA GLY A 129 5.25 8.16 -9.65
C GLY A 129 4.78 9.55 -9.21
N ALA A 130 4.14 10.30 -10.09
CA ALA A 130 3.57 11.61 -9.74
C ALA A 130 2.48 11.51 -8.66
N ALA A 131 1.65 10.46 -8.70
CA ALA A 131 0.66 10.22 -7.65
C ALA A 131 1.31 9.85 -6.31
N LEU A 132 2.42 9.11 -6.31
CA LEU A 132 3.18 8.80 -5.10
C LEU A 132 3.81 10.05 -4.48
N ASP A 133 4.34 10.98 -5.29
CA ASP A 133 4.82 12.28 -4.78
C ASP A 133 3.70 13.03 -4.04
N LEU A 134 2.49 13.07 -4.62
CA LEU A 134 1.32 13.70 -3.98
C LEU A 134 0.93 13.00 -2.66
N LEU A 135 1.07 11.68 -2.57
CA LEU A 135 0.78 10.92 -1.36
C LEU A 135 1.84 11.19 -0.28
N GLU A 136 3.12 11.24 -0.64
CA GLU A 136 4.22 11.57 0.26
C GLU A 136 4.07 12.99 0.82
N ASP A 137 3.77 13.96 -0.03
CA ASP A 137 3.55 15.35 0.37
C ASP A 137 2.35 15.51 1.32
N ASN A 138 1.27 14.76 1.10
CA ASN A 138 0.12 14.76 2.00
C ASN A 138 0.41 14.09 3.35
N VAL A 139 1.28 13.06 3.37
CA VAL A 139 1.73 12.43 4.62
C VAL A 139 2.66 13.36 5.40
N LEU A 140 3.57 14.06 4.72
CA LEU A 140 4.49 15.04 5.32
C LEU A 140 3.76 16.33 5.74
N GLY A 141 2.72 16.73 5.01
CA GLY A 141 1.88 17.90 5.31
C GLY A 141 0.89 17.71 6.47
N LEU A 142 0.61 16.47 6.88
CA LEU A 142 -0.14 16.15 8.11
C LEU A 142 0.74 16.15 9.37
N ALA A 143 2.06 16.26 9.21
CA ALA A 143 3.05 16.25 10.29
C ALA A 143 3.64 17.64 10.60
N ALA A 144 3.17 18.71 9.93
CA ALA A 144 3.62 20.09 10.09
C ALA A 144 2.62 20.96 10.86
#